data_AF-A0ABC9YJT8-F1
#
_entry.id   AF-A0ABC9YJT8-F1
#
_cell.length_a   1.000
_cell.length_b   1.000
_cell.length_c   1.000
_cell.angle_alpha   90.00
_cell.angle_beta   90.00
_cell.angle_gamma   90.00
#
_symmetry.space_group_name_H-M   'P 1'
#
loop_
_entity.id
_entity.type
_entity.pdbx_description
1 polymer ?
#
loop_
_entity_poly.entity_id
_entity_poly.type
_entity_poly.pdbx_seq_one_letter_code
_entity_poly.pdbx_strand_id
1 'polypeptide(L)'
;MRQQNGYHGRPNKPVDTCYSFWVGATLKLLNIFQYTNFERNRNYILSTQDHLVGGFAKWPDSHPDALHAYFGICGLSLIGETGICNVHPALNISTRTSEHLHHLHQIWKTRTLNSVQMTHTSLHE
;
A
#
# COMPACT_ATOMS: atom_id res chain seq x y z
N MET A 1 3.93 9.13 -19.49
CA MET A 1 3.82 8.04 -18.49
C MET A 1 4.84 8.27 -17.37
N ARG A 2 4.54 7.91 -16.11
CA ARG A 2 5.49 8.02 -14.97
C ARG A 2 6.41 6.83 -14.80
N GLN A 3 6.20 5.78 -15.59
CA GLN A 3 7.03 4.57 -15.58
C GLN A 3 8.20 4.75 -16.56
N GLN A 4 9.40 4.45 -16.09
CA GLN A 4 10.61 4.25 -16.91
C GLN A 4 11.00 2.76 -16.76
N ASN A 5 11.98 2.45 -15.90
CA ASN A 5 12.20 1.12 -15.35
C ASN A 5 11.42 0.95 -14.03
N GLY A 6 11.60 1.85 -13.07
CA GLY A 6 10.69 2.11 -11.94
C GLY A 6 9.75 3.28 -12.22
N TYR A 7 9.29 3.96 -11.18
CA TYR A 7 8.46 5.16 -11.30
C TYR A 7 9.20 6.41 -10.82
N HIS A 8 8.90 7.55 -11.44
CA HIS A 8 9.40 8.86 -11.03
C HIS A 8 8.23 9.78 -10.68
N GLY A 9 8.41 10.65 -9.67
CA GLY A 9 7.34 11.50 -9.17
C GLY A 9 6.94 12.66 -10.09
N ARG A 10 7.86 13.14 -10.94
CA ARG A 10 7.66 14.31 -11.81
C ARG A 10 8.42 14.16 -13.12
N PRO A 11 7.90 14.66 -14.26
CA PRO A 11 8.63 14.70 -15.54
C PRO A 11 10.10 15.13 -15.40
N ASN A 12 10.99 14.46 -16.14
CA ASN A 12 12.43 14.74 -16.16
C ASN A 12 13.15 14.61 -14.81
N LYS A 13 12.63 13.78 -13.91
CA LYS A 13 13.30 13.40 -12.65
C LYS A 13 13.64 11.90 -12.66
N PRO A 14 14.71 11.50 -11.96
CA PRO A 14 15.06 10.10 -11.83
C PRO A 14 13.93 9.32 -11.13
N VAL A 15 13.91 8.02 -11.39
CA VAL A 15 13.06 7.07 -10.67
C VAL A 15 13.48 6.99 -9.20
N ASP A 16 12.54 6.55 -8.37
CA ASP A 16 12.71 6.38 -6.92
C ASP A 16 11.75 5.28 -6.46
N THR A 17 12.26 4.32 -5.68
CA THR A 17 11.54 3.10 -5.26
C THR A 17 10.19 3.41 -4.63
N CYS A 18 10.07 4.49 -3.85
CA CYS A 18 8.80 4.79 -3.19
C CYS A 18 7.67 5.09 -4.18
N TYR A 19 7.97 5.58 -5.39
CA TYR A 19 6.95 5.86 -6.40
C TYR A 19 6.33 4.62 -7.01
N SER A 20 6.95 3.45 -6.87
CA SER A 20 6.32 2.18 -7.24
C SER A 20 5.07 1.91 -6.41
N PHE A 21 4.98 2.42 -5.18
CA PHE A 21 3.72 2.51 -4.45
C PHE A 21 2.94 3.78 -4.75
N TRP A 22 3.52 4.99 -4.60
CA TRP A 22 2.73 6.23 -4.73
C TRP A 22 2.01 6.35 -6.08
N VAL A 23 2.72 6.08 -7.18
CA VAL A 23 2.13 6.10 -8.51
C VAL A 23 1.38 4.80 -8.79
N GLY A 24 1.95 3.65 -8.42
CA GLY A 24 1.33 2.34 -8.63
C GLY A 24 -0.04 2.21 -7.97
N ALA A 25 -0.17 2.60 -6.71
CA ALA A 25 -1.42 2.59 -5.94
C ALA A 25 -2.44 3.57 -6.54
N THR A 26 -1.99 4.75 -6.99
CA THR A 26 -2.85 5.70 -7.71
C THR A 26 -3.39 5.06 -9.00
N LEU A 27 -2.55 4.41 -9.80
CA LEU A 27 -2.97 3.71 -11.01
C LEU A 27 -3.89 2.51 -10.69
N LYS A 28 -3.69 1.86 -9.54
CA LYS A 28 -4.53 0.75 -9.06
C LYS A 28 -5.92 1.26 -8.72
N LEU A 29 -6.04 2.39 -8.02
CA LEU A 29 -7.32 3.05 -7.73
C LEU A 29 -8.04 3.51 -9.00
N LEU A 30 -7.29 3.89 -10.03
CA LEU A 30 -7.84 4.25 -11.35
C LEU A 30 -8.13 3.04 -12.25
N ASN A 31 -7.96 1.80 -11.76
CA ASN A 31 -8.18 0.56 -12.51
C ASN A 31 -7.42 0.48 -13.85
N ILE A 32 -6.21 1.04 -13.90
CA ILE A 32 -5.35 1.01 -15.10
C ILE A 32 -3.93 0.49 -14.81
N PHE A 33 -3.63 0.11 -13.57
CA PHE A 33 -2.31 -0.42 -13.19
C PHE A 33 -1.92 -1.69 -13.97
N GLN A 34 -2.89 -2.52 -14.34
CA GLN A 34 -2.69 -3.76 -15.10
C GLN A 34 -2.09 -3.55 -16.50
N TYR A 35 -2.10 -2.31 -17.02
CA TYR A 35 -1.49 -1.97 -18.31
C TYR A 35 -0.04 -1.48 -18.20
N THR A 36 0.54 -1.48 -16.99
CA THR A 36 1.93 -1.08 -16.75
C THR A 36 2.88 -2.27 -16.91
N ASN A 37 4.18 -2.00 -17.07
CA ASN A 37 5.18 -3.05 -17.21
C ASN A 37 5.61 -3.57 -15.83
N PHE A 38 5.06 -4.70 -15.38
CA PHE A 38 5.34 -5.25 -14.05
C PHE A 38 6.80 -5.71 -13.89
N GLU A 39 7.34 -6.43 -14.88
CA GLU A 39 8.71 -6.95 -14.83
C GLU A 39 9.76 -5.86 -14.67
N ARG A 40 9.66 -4.77 -15.44
CA ARG A 40 10.60 -3.64 -15.32
C ARG A 40 10.53 -2.98 -13.95
N ASN A 41 9.31 -2.79 -13.43
CA ASN A 41 9.10 -2.21 -12.12
C ASN A 41 9.66 -3.10 -11.01
N ARG A 42 9.37 -4.41 -11.07
CA ARG A 42 9.89 -5.42 -10.14
C ARG A 42 11.41 -5.42 -10.13
N ASN A 43 12.03 -5.49 -11.30
CA ASN A 43 13.49 -5.49 -11.43
C ASN A 43 14.13 -4.22 -10.88
N TYR A 44 13.50 -3.05 -11.08
CA TYR A 44 13.97 -1.81 -10.48
C TYR A 44 13.88 -1.85 -8.94
N ILE A 45 12.75 -2.25 -8.36
CA ILE A 45 12.60 -2.33 -6.90
C ILE A 45 13.65 -3.28 -6.32
N LEU A 46 13.84 -4.46 -6.91
CA LEU A 46 14.83 -5.44 -6.43
C LEU A 46 16.27 -4.94 -6.59
N SER A 47 16.56 -4.12 -7.61
CA SER A 47 17.89 -3.51 -7.75
C SER A 47 18.24 -2.50 -6.64
N THR A 48 17.25 -2.05 -5.86
CA THR A 48 17.48 -1.17 -4.70
C THR A 48 17.47 -1.92 -3.37
N GLN A 49 17.46 -3.25 -3.40
CA GLN A 49 17.52 -4.07 -2.19
C GLN A 49 18.94 -4.07 -1.63
N ASP A 50 19.07 -3.84 -0.32
CA ASP A 50 20.34 -4.08 0.37
C ASP A 50 20.40 -5.54 0.82
N HIS A 51 21.38 -6.29 0.31
CA HIS A 51 21.53 -7.71 0.62
C HIS A 51 22.28 -7.99 1.93
N LEU A 52 22.94 -6.99 2.50
CA LEU A 52 23.70 -7.13 3.75
C LEU A 52 22.82 -6.84 4.97
N VAL A 53 22.15 -5.69 4.98
CA VAL A 53 21.33 -5.25 6.13
C VAL A 53 19.82 -5.43 5.89
N GLY A 54 19.42 -5.73 4.65
CA GLY A 54 18.01 -5.84 4.27
C GLY A 54 17.36 -4.47 4.00
N GLY A 55 16.09 -4.52 3.64
CA GLY A 55 15.33 -3.33 3.26
C GLY A 55 15.63 -2.86 1.82
N PHE A 56 15.06 -1.72 1.48
CA PHE A 56 15.19 -1.11 0.15
C PHE A 56 15.60 0.35 0.30
N ALA A 57 16.41 0.82 -0.63
CA ALA A 57 16.78 2.21 -0.78
C ALA A 57 15.95 2.89 -1.87
N LYS A 58 16.18 4.20 -2.02
CA LYS A 58 15.63 5.01 -3.11
C LYS A 58 16.15 4.60 -4.50
N TRP A 59 17.44 4.30 -4.56
CA TRP A 59 18.22 4.00 -5.77
C TRP A 59 19.10 2.76 -5.51
N PRO A 60 19.56 2.06 -6.57
CA PRO A 60 20.61 1.06 -6.44
C PRO A 60 21.87 1.64 -5.78
N ASP A 61 22.61 0.80 -5.08
CA ASP A 61 23.87 1.16 -4.41
C ASP A 61 23.75 2.37 -3.46
N SER A 62 22.57 2.52 -2.83
CA SER A 62 22.29 3.56 -1.84
C SER A 62 21.84 2.94 -0.51
N HIS A 63 21.89 3.71 0.57
CA HIS A 63 21.54 3.20 1.89
C HIS A 63 20.02 2.97 2.01
N PRO A 64 19.59 1.82 2.54
CA PRO A 64 18.19 1.56 2.79
C PRO A 64 17.67 2.39 3.96
N ASP A 65 16.36 2.65 3.97
CA ASP A 65 15.67 3.27 5.09
C ASP A 65 14.27 2.68 5.26
N ALA A 66 13.63 2.96 6.39
CA ALA A 66 12.32 2.39 6.72
C ALA A 66 11.22 2.78 5.71
N LEU A 67 11.29 3.98 5.14
CA LEU A 67 10.29 4.49 4.20
C LEU A 67 10.38 3.74 2.87
N HIS A 68 11.58 3.64 2.30
CA HIS A 68 11.78 2.95 1.02
C HIS A 68 11.65 1.44 1.19
N ALA A 69 12.06 0.87 2.33
CA ALA A 69 11.80 -0.52 2.64
C ALA A 69 10.29 -0.85 2.61
N TYR A 70 9.49 -0.05 3.32
CA TYR A 70 8.04 -0.22 3.35
C TYR A 70 7.40 -0.02 1.96
N PHE A 71 7.69 1.09 1.27
CA PHE A 71 7.06 1.38 -0.02
C PHE A 71 7.59 0.50 -1.16
N GLY A 72 8.81 -0.02 -1.08
CA GLY A 72 9.31 -1.05 -1.97
C GLY A 72 8.49 -2.34 -1.84
N ILE A 73 8.27 -2.81 -0.61
CA ILE A 73 7.41 -3.97 -0.32
C ILE A 73 5.96 -3.71 -0.79
N CYS A 74 5.39 -2.53 -0.52
CA CYS A 74 4.05 -2.21 -1.01
C CYS A 74 4.00 -2.12 -2.54
N GLY A 75 5.05 -1.66 -3.21
CA GLY A 75 5.17 -1.68 -4.67
C GLY A 75 5.18 -3.10 -5.24
N LEU A 76 5.91 -4.02 -4.59
CA LEU A 76 5.90 -5.46 -4.91
C LEU A 76 4.54 -6.12 -4.63
N SER A 77 3.88 -5.72 -3.54
CA SER A 77 2.52 -6.17 -3.21
C SER A 77 1.51 -5.84 -4.32
N LEU A 78 1.59 -4.65 -4.93
CA LEU A 78 0.66 -4.24 -6.00
C LEU A 78 0.70 -5.15 -7.25
N ILE A 79 1.86 -5.77 -7.52
CA ILE A 79 2.08 -6.70 -8.63
C ILE A 79 1.91 -8.17 -8.22
N GLY A 80 1.58 -8.46 -6.97
CA GLY A 80 1.33 -9.82 -6.47
C GLY A 80 2.59 -10.64 -6.21
N GLU A 81 3.67 -10.00 -5.74
CA GLU A 81 4.92 -10.69 -5.37
C GLU A 81 4.68 -11.82 -4.36
N THR A 82 5.31 -12.97 -4.58
CA THR A 82 5.13 -14.15 -3.73
C THR A 82 5.64 -13.87 -2.31
N GLY A 83 4.89 -14.29 -1.30
CA GLY A 83 5.24 -14.10 0.11
C GLY A 83 4.93 -12.70 0.66
N ILE A 84 4.39 -11.78 -0.14
CA ILE A 84 3.97 -10.45 0.30
C ILE A 84 2.44 -10.37 0.29
N CYS A 85 1.85 -9.95 1.42
CA CYS A 85 0.40 -9.76 1.51
C CYS A 85 -0.07 -8.63 0.57
N ASN A 86 -1.30 -8.73 0.06
CA ASN A 86 -1.93 -7.66 -0.71
C ASN A 86 -2.06 -6.37 0.14
N VAL A 87 -1.71 -5.24 -0.46
CA VAL A 87 -1.88 -3.90 0.11
C VAL A 87 -3.20 -3.30 -0.35
N HIS A 88 -3.93 -2.68 0.56
CA HIS A 88 -5.07 -1.85 0.22
C HIS A 88 -4.57 -0.49 -0.31
N PRO A 89 -4.75 -0.16 -1.61
CA PRO A 89 -4.07 0.97 -2.24
C PRO A 89 -4.48 2.34 -1.67
N ALA A 90 -5.73 2.51 -1.22
CA ALA A 90 -6.17 3.78 -0.63
C ALA A 90 -5.82 3.95 0.86
N LEU A 91 -5.84 2.86 1.64
CA LEU A 91 -5.65 2.91 3.10
C LEU A 91 -4.19 2.71 3.51
N ASN A 92 -3.32 2.32 2.58
CA ASN A 92 -1.89 2.08 2.83
C ASN A 92 -1.65 1.12 4.01
N ILE A 93 -2.39 0.00 4.02
CA ILE A 93 -2.31 -1.09 5.01
C ILE A 93 -2.52 -2.42 4.28
N SER A 94 -2.19 -3.55 4.91
CA SER A 94 -2.53 -4.86 4.34
C SER A 94 -4.05 -5.04 4.21
N THR A 95 -4.51 -5.80 3.21
CA THR A 95 -5.95 -6.12 3.06
C THR A 95 -6.50 -6.81 4.30
N ARG A 96 -5.71 -7.70 4.93
CA ARG A 96 -6.01 -8.30 6.24
C ARG A 96 -6.32 -7.25 7.32
N THR A 97 -5.50 -6.19 7.41
CA THR A 97 -5.74 -5.09 8.36
C THR A 97 -7.00 -4.32 8.00
N SER A 98 -7.24 -4.08 6.70
CA SER A 98 -8.45 -3.42 6.22
C SER A 98 -9.72 -4.22 6.53
N GLU A 99 -9.68 -5.55 6.39
CA GLU A 99 -10.77 -6.46 6.74
C GLU A 99 -11.05 -6.43 8.24
N HIS A 100 -10.00 -6.45 9.06
CA HIS A 100 -10.14 -6.28 10.50
C HIS A 100 -10.76 -4.93 10.88
N LEU A 101 -10.30 -3.85 10.25
CA LEU A 101 -10.88 -2.51 10.45
C LEU A 101 -12.37 -2.47 10.06
N HIS A 102 -12.74 -3.13 8.96
CA HIS A 102 -14.14 -3.25 8.57
C HIS A 102 -14.97 -4.00 9.62
N HIS A 103 -14.44 -5.09 10.17
CA HIS A 103 -15.09 -5.85 11.24
C HIS A 103 -15.31 -4.98 12.51
N LEU A 104 -14.29 -4.21 12.92
CA LEU A 104 -14.41 -3.27 14.04
C LEU A 104 -15.50 -2.22 13.80
N HIS A 105 -15.60 -1.67 12.59
CA HIS A 105 -16.67 -0.74 12.24
C HIS A 105 -18.07 -1.35 12.37
N GLN A 106 -18.26 -2.63 12.02
CA GLN A 106 -19.54 -3.31 12.20
C GLN A 106 -19.89 -3.52 13.68
N ILE A 107 -18.91 -3.90 14.50
CA ILE A 107 -19.10 -4.04 15.95
C ILE A 107 -19.58 -2.70 16.56
N TRP A 108 -18.94 -1.59 16.18
CA TRP A 108 -19.31 -0.28 16.71
C TRP A 108 -20.72 0.14 16.29
N LYS A 109 -21.11 -0.09 15.03
CA LYS A 109 -22.48 0.18 14.57
C LYS A 109 -23.53 -0.55 15.40
N THR A 110 -23.32 -1.84 15.66
CA THR A 110 -24.26 -2.65 16.46
C THR A 110 -24.33 -2.17 17.90
N ARG A 111 -23.18 -1.84 18.52
CA ARG A 111 -23.15 -1.31 19.90
C ARG A 111 -23.88 0.03 20.03
N THR A 112 -23.69 0.93 19.07
CA THR A 112 -24.39 2.22 19.04
C THR A 112 -25.90 2.02 18.95
N LEU A 113 -26.38 1.17 18.03
CA LEU A 113 -27.81 0.88 17.91
C LEU A 113 -28.41 0.32 19.20
N ASN A 114 -27.73 -0.64 19.84
CA ASN A 114 -28.18 -1.23 21.10
C ASN A 114 -28.22 -0.20 22.25
N SER A 115 -27.27 0.74 22.29
CA SER A 115 -27.26 1.81 23.31
C SER A 115 -28.40 2.83 23.14
N VAL A 116 -28.76 3.16 21.90
CA VAL A 116 -29.90 4.04 21.60
C VAL A 116 -31.23 3.36 21.94
N GLN A 117 -31.33 2.04 21.72
CA GLN A 117 -32.54 1.31 22.04
C GLN A 117 -32.77 1.16 23.55
N MET A 118 -31.71 0.94 24.34
CA MET A 118 -31.82 0.89 25.81
C MET A 118 -32.22 2.22 26.44
N THR A 119 -31.76 3.36 25.90
CA THR A 119 -32.15 4.69 26.40
C THR A 119 -33.60 5.05 26.10
N HIS A 120 -34.18 4.54 25.01
CA HIS A 120 -35.61 4.71 24.72
C HIS A 120 -36.53 3.87 25.62
N THR A 121 -36.10 2.68 26.05
CA THR A 121 -36.90 1.85 26.98
C THR A 121 -36.95 2.41 28.41
N SER A 122 -35.92 3.13 28.86
CA SER A 122 -35.86 3.72 30.20
C SER A 122 -36.63 5.04 30.38
N LEU A 123 -37.22 5.60 29.32
CA LEU A 123 -38.02 6.83 29.37
C LEU A 123 -39.54 6.56 29.42
N HIS A 124 -39.95 5.29 29.45
CA HIS A 124 -41.35 4.85 29.46
C HIS A 124 -41.74 4.06 30.73
N GLU A 125 -40.91 4.06 31.76
CA GLU A 125 -41.23 3.67 33.15
C GLU A 125 -41.22 4.90 34.06
#